data_AF-A0A919B164-F1
#
_entry.id   AF-A0A919B164-F1
#
_cell.length_a   1.000
_cell.length_b   1.000
_cell.length_c   1.000
_cell.angle_alpha   90.00
_cell.angle_beta   90.00
_cell.angle_gamma   90.00
#
_symmetry.space_group_name_H-M   'P 1'
#
loop_
_entity.id
_entity.type
_entity.pdbx_description
1 polymer ?
#
loop_
_entity_poly.entity_id
_entity_poly.type
_entity_poly.pdbx_seq_one_letter_code
_entity_poly.pdbx_strand_id
1 'polypeptide(L)'
;MANPFDDENGRFLALINDEGQYSLWPAFADVPAGWEIAHAEDTRRTILEYIEKNWTDMRPKSLIEEMRRYEEQAAEEQATYEKTTS
;
A
#
# COMPACT_ATOMS: atom_id res chain seq x y z
N MET A 1 8.44 10.70 27.28
CA MET A 1 9.20 10.86 26.03
C MET A 1 8.19 10.98 24.91
N ALA A 2 8.17 12.13 24.22
CA ALA A 2 7.28 12.31 23.07
C ALA A 2 7.78 11.40 21.95
N ASN A 3 6.89 10.56 21.42
CA ASN A 3 7.18 9.75 20.25
C ASN A 3 7.42 10.71 19.06
N PRO A 4 8.56 10.64 18.34
CA PRO A 4 8.82 11.52 17.20
C PRO A 4 7.76 11.43 16.10
N PHE A 5 7.03 10.33 16.04
CA PHE A 5 5.90 10.20 15.13
C PHE A 5 4.72 11.08 15.54
N ASP A 6 4.52 11.36 16.83
CA ASP A 6 3.35 12.09 17.37
C ASP A 6 3.58 13.59 17.59
N ASP A 7 4.69 14.14 17.08
CA ASP A 7 4.90 15.58 17.09
C ASP A 7 3.96 16.27 16.08
N GLU A 8 2.89 16.89 16.57
CA GLU A 8 1.92 17.62 15.72
C GLU A 8 2.54 18.82 14.99
N ASN A 9 3.65 19.36 15.50
CA ASN A 9 4.39 20.46 14.86
C ASN A 9 5.56 19.96 14.01
N GLY A 10 5.77 18.64 13.98
CA GLY A 10 6.80 17.99 13.18
C GLY A 10 6.49 18.04 11.69
N ARG A 11 7.56 17.84 10.89
CA ARG A 11 7.46 17.71 9.44
C ARG A 11 7.62 16.24 9.06
N PHE A 12 6.76 15.78 8.16
CA PHE A 12 6.65 14.38 7.79
C PHE A 12 6.63 14.19 6.28
N LEU A 13 7.00 12.98 5.87
CA LEU A 13 6.93 12.45 4.51
C LEU A 13 5.86 11.37 4.47
N ALA A 14 5.20 11.22 3.32
CA ALA A 14 4.49 9.97 3.01
C ALA A 14 5.47 9.05 2.30
N LEU A 15 5.75 7.89 2.88
CA LEU A 15 6.50 6.84 2.19
C LEU A 15 5.55 5.79 1.63
N ILE A 16 5.95 5.16 0.52
CA ILE A 16 5.29 3.99 -0.05
C ILE A 16 6.32 2.89 -0.29
N ASN A 17 5.96 1.64 -0.06
CA ASN A 17 6.80 0.50 -0.42
C ASN A 17 6.32 -0.19 -1.70
N ASP A 18 7.09 -1.17 -2.17
CA ASP A 18 6.76 -1.94 -3.38
C ASP A 18 5.41 -2.67 -3.28
N GLU A 19 4.96 -2.99 -2.06
CA GLU A 19 3.66 -3.61 -1.80
C GLU A 19 2.49 -2.61 -1.80
N GLY A 20 2.74 -1.32 -2.00
CA GLY A 20 1.72 -0.26 -2.00
C GLY A 20 1.25 0.14 -0.60
N GLN A 21 1.98 -0.22 0.45
CA GLN A 21 1.69 0.21 1.82
C GLN A 21 2.25 1.59 2.05
N TYR A 22 1.48 2.44 2.73
CA TYR A 22 1.89 3.79 3.08
C TYR A 22 2.39 3.86 4.53
N SER A 23 3.36 4.75 4.77
CA SER A 23 3.89 5.03 6.11
C SER A 23 4.09 6.53 6.31
N LEU A 24 3.72 7.01 7.51
CA LEU A 24 4.06 8.35 7.97
C LEU A 24 5.50 8.33 8.49
N TRP A 25 6.39 9.12 7.90
CA TRP A 25 7.80 9.11 8.26
C TRP A 25 8.31 10.50 8.67
N PRO A 26 9.09 10.64 9.75
CA PRO A 26 9.64 11.94 10.15
C PRO A 26 10.65 12.43 9.12
N ALA A 27 10.53 13.68 8.68
CA ALA A 27 11.39 14.22 7.62
C ALA A 27 12.87 14.38 8.01
N PHE A 28 13.16 14.36 9.32
CA PHE A 28 14.53 14.40 9.83
C PHE A 28 15.23 13.03 9.83
N ALA A 29 14.49 11.94 9.60
CA ALA A 29 15.02 10.59 9.62
C ALA A 29 15.32 10.12 8.18
N ASP A 30 16.43 9.41 8.00
CA ASP A 30 16.77 8.81 6.72
C ASP A 30 15.67 7.85 6.24
N VAL A 31 15.42 7.85 4.93
CA VAL A 31 14.42 6.96 4.32
C VAL A 31 14.98 5.54 4.30
N PRO A 32 14.26 4.54 4.86
CA PRO A 32 14.71 3.15 4.83
C PRO A 32 14.79 2.60 3.41
N ALA A 33 15.69 1.63 3.19
CA ALA A 33 15.75 0.90 1.91
C ALA A 33 14.42 0.19 1.61
N GLY A 34 14.00 0.20 0.35
CA GLY A 34 12.73 -0.38 -0.10
C GLY A 34 11.50 0.50 0.12
N TRP A 35 11.70 1.75 0.57
CA TRP A 35 10.66 2.78 0.66
C TRP A 35 10.99 3.95 -0.25
N GLU A 36 9.98 4.50 -0.89
CA GLU A 36 10.06 5.67 -1.75
C GLU A 36 9.21 6.82 -1.21
N ILE A 37 9.60 8.06 -1.50
CA ILE A 37 8.85 9.25 -1.09
C ILE A 37 7.65 9.42 -2.03
N ALA A 38 6.45 9.11 -1.54
CA ALA A 38 5.19 9.31 -2.25
C ALA A 38 4.70 10.77 -2.14
N HIS A 39 4.97 11.42 -1.01
CA HIS A 39 4.67 12.85 -0.80
C HIS A 39 5.84 13.53 -0.09
N ALA A 40 6.24 14.68 -0.63
CA ALA A 40 7.30 15.51 -0.07
C ALA A 40 6.92 16.07 1.33
N GLU A 41 7.90 16.69 1.98
CA GLU A 41 7.79 17.14 3.37
C GLU A 41 6.60 18.10 3.59
N ASP A 42 5.67 17.75 4.47
CA ASP A 42 4.52 18.57 4.84
C ASP A 42 4.16 18.42 6.33
N THR A 43 3.08 19.06 6.77
CA THR A 43 2.52 18.89 8.11
C THR A 43 1.96 17.48 8.29
N ARG A 44 1.95 16.98 9.55
CA ARG A 44 1.37 15.68 9.89
C ARG A 44 -0.04 15.50 9.32
N ARG A 45 -0.89 16.52 9.43
CA ARG A 45 -2.27 16.48 8.93
C ARG A 45 -2.31 16.28 7.42
N THR A 46 -1.56 17.07 6.65
CA THR A 46 -1.52 16.95 5.18
C THR A 46 -1.07 15.56 4.75
N ILE A 47 -0.03 15.02 5.40
CA ILE A 47 0.48 13.68 5.07
C ILE A 47 -0.52 12.58 5.42
N LEU A 48 -1.18 12.67 6.58
CA LEU A 48 -2.21 11.72 6.96
C LEU A 48 -3.41 11.75 6.01
N GLU A 49 -3.89 12.94 5.63
CA GLU A 49 -4.96 13.10 4.63
C GLU A 49 -4.54 12.52 3.27
N TYR A 50 -3.28 12.72 2.87
CA TYR A 50 -2.75 12.12 1.65
C TYR A 50 -2.74 10.58 1.74
N ILE A 51 -2.25 10.01 2.85
CA ILE A 51 -2.23 8.56 3.06
C ILE A 51 -3.65 7.98 3.05
N GLU A 52 -4.58 8.57 3.81
CA GLU A 52 -5.97 8.13 3.88
C GLU A 52 -6.67 8.17 2.52
N LYS A 53 -6.39 9.21 1.72
CA LYS A 53 -6.96 9.36 0.38
C LYS A 53 -6.39 8.36 -0.64
N ASN A 54 -5.11 8.01 -0.53
CA ASN A 54 -4.43 7.16 -1.52
C ASN A 54 -4.41 5.68 -1.13
N TRP A 55 -4.49 5.35 0.16
CA TRP A 55 -4.51 3.98 0.67
C TRP A 55 -5.93 3.40 0.67
N THR A 56 -6.53 3.31 -0.50
CA THR A 56 -7.94 2.89 -0.68
C THR A 56 -8.15 1.37 -0.65
N ASP A 57 -7.10 0.60 -0.90
CA ASP A 57 -7.12 -0.87 -0.81
C ASP A 57 -5.94 -1.32 0.08
N MET A 58 -6.27 -1.81 1.27
CA MET A 58 -5.27 -2.26 2.24
C MET A 58 -4.86 -3.72 2.03
N ARG A 59 -5.38 -4.40 0.99
CA ARG A 59 -4.92 -5.75 0.65
C ARG A 59 -3.50 -5.66 0.09
N PRO A 60 -2.55 -6.47 0.61
CA PRO A 60 -1.22 -6.53 0.03
C PRO A 60 -1.31 -7.00 -1.43
N LYS A 61 -0.48 -6.43 -2.31
CA LYS A 61 -0.48 -6.75 -3.75
C LYS A 61 -0.38 -8.26 -4.02
N SER A 62 0.40 -8.97 -3.22
CA SER A 62 0.56 -10.43 -3.29
C SER A 62 -0.77 -11.18 -3.12
N LEU A 63 -1.64 -10.73 -2.21
CA LEU A 63 -2.97 -11.32 -2.02
C LEU A 63 -3.88 -11.05 -3.22
N ILE A 64 -3.82 -9.85 -3.80
CA ILE A 64 -4.62 -9.50 -4.98
C ILE A 64 -4.21 -10.37 -6.18
N GLU A 65 -2.91 -10.55 -6.36
CA GLU A 65 -2.37 -11.40 -7.43
C GLU A 65 -2.72 -12.89 -7.23
N GLU A 66 -2.67 -13.37 -5.99
CA GLU A 66 -3.09 -14.73 -5.65
C GLU A 66 -4.59 -14.94 -5.92
N MET A 67 -5.45 -13.99 -5.52
CA MET A 67 -6.90 -14.05 -5.77
C MET A 67 -7.21 -14.06 -7.27
N ARG A 68 -6.57 -13.19 -8.06
CA ARG A 68 -6.74 -13.18 -9.53
C ARG A 68 -6.36 -14.54 -10.13
N ARG A 69 -5.26 -15.11 -9.67
CA ARG A 69 -4.79 -16.42 -10.16
C ARG A 69 -5.78 -17.55 -9.85
N TYR A 70 -6.41 -17.54 -8.68
CA TYR A 70 -7.47 -18.50 -8.36
C TYR A 70 -8.72 -18.32 -9.23
N GLU A 71 -9.14 -17.09 -9.49
CA GLU A 71 -10.30 -16.81 -10.35
C GLU A 71 -10.07 -17.26 -11.80
N GLU A 72 -8.87 -17.02 -12.34
CA GLU A 72 -8.49 -17.47 -13.69
C GLU A 72 -8.46 -19.00 -13.79
N GLN A 73 -7.92 -19.69 -12.78
CA GLN A 73 -7.90 -21.15 -12.73
C GLN A 73 -9.31 -21.74 -12.64
N ALA A 74 -10.18 -21.17 -11.82
CA ALA A 74 -11.57 -21.62 -11.70
C ALA A 74 -12.34 -21.45 -13.02
N ALA A 75 -12.12 -20.33 -13.72
CA ALA A 75 -12.72 -20.08 -15.03
C ALA A 75 -12.22 -21.07 -16.10
N GLU A 76 -10.93 -21.41 -16.09
CA GLU A 76 -10.33 -22.37 -17.02
C GLU A 76 -10.81 -23.81 -16.78
N GLU A 77 -10.95 -24.21 -15.51
CA GLU A 77 -11.50 -25.52 -15.12
C GLU A 77 -12.97 -25.65 -15.56
N GLN A 78 -13.78 -24.61 -15.34
CA GLN A 78 -15.18 -24.58 -15.77
C GLN A 78 -15.32 -24.65 -17.30
N ALA A 79 -14.53 -23.88 -18.04
CA ALA A 79 -14.53 -23.90 -19.51
C ALA A 79 -14.06 -25.25 -20.08
N THR A 80 -13.19 -25.98 -19.37
CA THR A 80 -12.73 -27.31 -19.76
C THR A 80 -13.83 -28.35 -19.56
N TYR A 81 -14.51 -28.31 -18.40
CA TYR A 81 -15.61 -29.22 -18.08
C TYR A 81 -16.77 -29.15 -19.09
N GLU A 82 -17.13 -27.94 -19.53
CA GLU A 82 -18.18 -27.71 -20.53
C GLU A 82 -17.80 -28.28 -21.91
N LYS A 83 -16.52 -28.19 -22.31
CA LYS A 83 -16.04 -28.71 -23.60
C LYS A 83 -15.96 -30.24 -23.65
N THR A 84 -15.70 -30.89 -22.52
CA THR A 84 -15.57 -32.36 -22.44
C THR A 84 -16.90 -33.08 -22.23
N THR A 85 -17.94 -32.38 -21.75
CA THR A 85 -19.25 -32.97 -21.46
C THR A 85 -20.25 -32.80 -22.63
N SER A 86 -19.85 -32.08 -23.68
CA SER A 86 -20.67 -31.81 -24.87
C SER A 86 -20.36 -32.71 -26.06
#